data_AF-A0A8D5GG11-F1
#
_entry.id   AF-A0A8D5GG11-F1
#
_cell.length_a   1.000
_cell.length_b   1.000
_cell.length_c   1.000
_cell.angle_alpha   90.00
_cell.angle_beta   90.00
_cell.angle_gamma   90.00
#
_symmetry.space_group_name_H-M   'P 1'
#
loop_
_entity.id
_entity.type
_entity.pdbx_description
1 polymer ?
#
loop_
_entity_poly.entity_id
_entity_poly.type
_entity_poly.pdbx_seq_one_letter_code
_entity_poly.pdbx_strand_id
1 'polypeptide(L)' 'MHGEMQPVIVKDASQKIMYTSCGGAVEDWASCFHKASQACSGNYSELKKVEDNRGTNRELTFQCK' A
#
# COMPACT_ATOMS: atom_id res chain seq x y z
N MET A 1 21.47 -7.99 0.24
CA MET A 1 20.66 -6.93 0.89
C MET A 1 19.21 -7.35 0.73
N HIS A 2 18.58 -7.91 1.76
CA HIS A 2 17.14 -8.15 1.72
C HIS A 2 16.49 -6.78 1.87
N GLY A 3 16.10 -6.17 0.74
CA GLY A 3 15.28 -4.96 0.76
C GLY A 3 13.95 -5.34 1.37
N GLU A 4 13.81 -5.12 2.67
CA GLU A 4 12.58 -5.35 3.39
C GLU A 4 11.48 -4.55 2.68
N MET A 5 10.49 -5.27 2.15
CA MET A 5 9.32 -4.68 1.49
C MET A 5 8.76 -3.62 2.44
N GLN A 6 8.64 -2.37 1.98
CA GLN A 6 8.31 -1.26 2.89
C GLN A 6 7.07 -1.60 3.73
N PRO A 7 7.13 -1.36 5.05
CA PRO A 7 6.10 -1.80 5.97
C PRO A 7 4.75 -1.14 5.66
N VAL A 8 3.68 -1.92 5.79
CA VAL A 8 2.31 -1.41 5.78
C VAL A 8 2.03 -0.75 7.12
N ILE A 9 1.51 0.47 7.09
CA ILE A 9 1.16 1.24 8.28
C ILE A 9 -0.33 1.06 8.55
N VAL A 10 -0.69 0.64 9.76
CA VAL A 10 -2.09 0.57 10.20
C VAL A 10 -2.56 1.99 10.53
N LYS A 11 -3.55 2.49 9.79
CA LYS A 11 -4.18 3.80 10.07
C LYS A 11 -5.31 3.67 11.08
N ASP A 12 -6.11 2.61 10.98
CA ASP A 12 -7.23 2.35 11.88
C ASP A 12 -7.36 0.84 12.10
N ALA A 13 -7.02 0.37 13.31
CA ALA A 13 -7.09 -1.05 13.63
C ALA A 13 -8.54 -1.54 13.76
N SER A 14 -9.45 -0.70 14.26
CA SER A 14 -10.87 -1.04 14.45
C SER A 14 -11.58 -1.24 13.13
N GLN A 15 -11.26 -0.40 12.14
CA GLN A 15 -11.80 -0.51 10.78
C GLN A 15 -10.91 -1.35 9.86
N LYS A 16 -9.79 -1.92 10.35
CA LYS A 16 -8.78 -2.61 9.53
C LYS A 16 -8.27 -1.79 8.35
N ILE A 17 -8.18 -0.47 8.51
CA ILE A 17 -7.66 0.44 7.49
C ILE A 17 -6.15 0.51 7.61
N MET A 18 -5.49 0.28 6.48
CA MET A 18 -4.06 0.24 6.33
C MET A 18 -3.61 1.17 5.20
N TYR A 19 -2.33 1.49 5.22
CA TYR A 19 -1.69 2.41 4.30
C TYR A 19 -0.36 1.83 3.87
N THR A 20 -0.06 1.93 2.59
CA THR A 20 1.26 1.60 2.05
C THR A 20 1.66 2.64 1.01
N SER A 21 2.95 2.95 0.96
CA SER A 21 3.54 3.71 -0.14
C SER A 21 4.27 2.78 -1.09
N CYS A 22 4.13 3.06 -2.39
CA CYS A 22 4.91 2.49 -3.48
C CYS A 22 5.50 3.68 -4.24
N GLY A 23 6.52 4.29 -3.64
CA GLY A 23 7.26 5.41 -4.21
C GLY A 23 8.71 5.01 -4.46
N GLY A 24 9.26 5.43 -5.59
CA GLY A 24 10.64 5.15 -5.98
C GLY A 24 10.77 4.64 -7.41
N ALA A 25 12.01 4.57 -7.92
CA ALA A 25 12.32 4.21 -9.30
C ALA A 25 12.00 2.74 -9.70
N VAL A 26 11.47 1.93 -8.76
CA VAL A 26 11.30 0.48 -8.90
C VAL A 26 9.88 0.02 -8.54
N GLU A 27 9.06 0.86 -7.91
CA GLU A 27 7.77 0.45 -7.33
C GLU A 27 6.61 1.13 -8.05
N ASP A 28 5.82 0.33 -8.76
CA ASP A 28 4.59 0.73 -9.43
C ASP A 28 3.34 0.43 -8.58
N TRP A 29 2.16 0.80 -9.07
CA TRP A 29 0.88 0.45 -8.43
C TRP A 29 0.74 -1.06 -8.16
N ALA A 30 1.33 -1.92 -9.00
CA ALA A 30 1.36 -3.36 -8.79
C ALA A 30 2.05 -3.74 -7.46
N SER A 31 3.14 -3.05 -7.08
CA SER A 31 3.79 -3.22 -5.78
C SER A 31 2.85 -2.86 -4.63
N CYS A 32 2.12 -1.73 -4.73
CA CYS A 32 1.14 -1.34 -3.71
C CYS A 32 0.03 -2.39 -3.56
N PHE A 33 -0.51 -2.89 -4.66
CA PHE A 33 -1.55 -3.93 -4.63
C PHE A 33 -1.05 -5.25 -4.08
N HIS A 34 0.20 -5.61 -4.38
CA HIS A 34 0.82 -6.80 -3.84
C HIS A 34 1.02 -6.67 -2.32
N LYS A 35 1.51 -5.54 -1.84
CA LYS A 35 1.64 -5.24 -0.40
C LYS A 35 0.29 -5.29 0.32
N ALA A 36 -0.75 -4.67 -0.26
CA ALA A 36 -2.09 -4.70 0.29
C ALA A 36 -2.68 -6.12 0.32
N SER A 37 -2.44 -6.89 -0.74
CA SER A 37 -2.82 -8.30 -0.82
C SER A 37 -2.11 -9.13 0.25
N GLN A 38 -0.80 -8.98 0.43
CA GLN A 38 -0.07 -9.71 1.47
C GLN A 38 -0.54 -9.33 2.87
N ALA A 39 -0.79 -8.04 3.13
CA ALA A 39 -1.24 -7.58 4.44
C ALA A 39 -2.65 -8.09 4.81
N CYS A 40 -3.55 -8.22 3.82
CA CYS A 40 -4.92 -8.67 4.03
C CYS A 40 -5.19 -10.11 3.52
N SER A 41 -4.16 -10.91 3.29
CA SER A 41 -4.27 -12.29 2.75
C SER A 41 -5.15 -12.40 1.49
N GLY A 42 -5.06 -11.42 0.59
CA GLY A 42 -5.78 -11.37 -0.68
C GLY A 42 -7.16 -10.71 -0.64
N ASN A 43 -7.69 -10.36 0.54
CA ASN A 43 -9.01 -9.73 0.66
C ASN A 43 -8.91 -8.31 1.25
N TYR A 44 -8.78 -7.33 0.37
CA TYR A 44 -8.84 -5.92 0.74
C TYR A 44 -9.74 -5.11 -0.18
N SER A 45 -10.08 -3.90 0.23
CA SER A 45 -10.77 -2.91 -0.58
C SER A 45 -9.95 -1.64 -0.63
N GLU A 46 -9.75 -1.12 -1.84
CA GLU A 46 -9.06 0.14 -2.06
C GLU A 46 -9.94 1.28 -1.56
N LEU A 47 -9.43 2.08 -0.62
CA LEU A 47 -10.14 3.24 -0.08
C LEU A 47 -9.68 4.54 -0.73
N LYS A 48 -8.37 4.70 -0.91
CA LYS A 48 -7.79 5.92 -1.49
C LYS A 48 -6.49 5.63 -2.21
N LYS A 49 -6.34 6.21 -3.39
CA LYS A 49 -5.11 6.21 -4.19
C LYS A 49 -4.64 7.64 -4.34
N VAL A 50 -3.40 7.91 -3.95
CA VAL A 50 -2.76 9.22 -4.13
C VAL A 50 -1.53 9.01 -4.98
N GLU A 51 -1.37 9.84 -6.01
CA GLU A 51 -0.18 9.89 -6.84
C GLU A 51 0.31 11.34 -6.84
N ASP A 52 1.58 11.56 -6.49
CA ASP A 52 2.20 12.87 -6.63
C ASP A 52 2.33 13.23 -8.13
N ASN A 53 2.23 14.51 -8.47
CA ASN A 53 2.24 15.02 -9.85
C ASN A 53 3.52 14.66 -10.63
N ARG A 54 4.58 14.21 -9.94
CA ARG A 54 5.84 13.70 -10.53
C ARG A 54 5.86 12.18 -10.75
N GLY A 55 4.77 11.48 -10.41
CA GLY A 55 4.66 10.01 -10.46
C GLY A 55 5.68 9.27 -9.58
N THR A 56 6.39 10.00 -8.70
CA THR A 56 7.51 9.48 -7.92
C THR A 56 7.05 8.84 -6.61
N ASN A 57 5.95 9.34 -6.05
CA ASN A 57 5.34 8.83 -4.84
C ASN A 57 3.90 8.42 -5.14
N ARG A 58 3.60 7.15 -4.88
CA ARG A 58 2.23 6.62 -4.90
C ARG A 58 1.91 6.08 -3.54
N GLU A 59 0.69 6.33 -3.10
CA GLU A 59 0.19 5.91 -1.81
C GLU A 59 -1.16 5.22 -1.98
N LEU A 60 -1.28 4.05 -1.36
CA LEU A 60 -2.50 3.26 -1.34
C LEU A 60 -2.99 3.15 0.10
N THR A 61 -4.18 3.68 0.36
CA THR A 61 -4.95 3.39 1.57
C THR A 61 -5.98 2.32 1.23
N PHE A 62 -6.01 1.25 1.98
CA PHE A 62 -6.87 0.10 1.77
C PHE A 62 -7.43 -0.41 3.09
N GLN A 63 -8.50 -1.19 3.02
CA GLN A 63 -9.15 -1.81 4.16
C GLN A 63 -9.14 -3.31 3.99
N CYS A 64 -8.64 -4.06 4.98
CA CYS A 64 -8.81 -5.51 4.97
C CYS A 64 -10.27 -5.86 5.24
N LYS A 65 -10.83 -6.83 4.52
CA LYS A 65 -12.15 -7.39 4.81
C LYS A 65 -12.01 -8.56 5.78
#